data_AF-A0AA39SCX7-F1
#
_entry.id   AF-A0AA39SCX7-F1
#
_cell.length_a   1.000
_cell.length_b   1.000
_cell.length_c   1.000
_cell.angle_alpha   90.00
_cell.angle_beta   90.00
_cell.angle_gamma   90.00
#
_symmetry.space_group_name_H-M   'P 1'
#
loop_
_entity.id
_entity.type
_entity.pdbx_description
1 polymer ?
#
loop_
_entity_poly.entity_id
_entity_poly.type
_entity_poly.pdbx_seq_one_letter_code
_entity_poly.pdbx_strand_id
1 'polypeptide(L)'
;MASSGDSDLFGKGSLVEVSSEAGHGFPGGWYLAKILERLPPSTPPGSSKKEKEATFLVEYERLRVKINNVKTKLVKAVNYEFIRPVPPPPPNLKHQIFEPNDVVDVYHVEGWRPGVVFKALDEPGCYSVKLKNPPHLLICYRSPDLRPPLDWVHGKWVPLQKQQKEVVTSNQKREGGNPSKSLLAGKECDRIEGAVDKMIAEDCATTGDELVGESTGDYVGFSCPDICGRTINQLIEFKQRLNDEVVQYDAGAAMNDDMPCKDQNMRFFEDSPVLRFIQAMDVFQSIPQEPHFRPLAACEEVCREGLALGHMMTFVNVAKKISTLQASAPRNDFDNLFKFLSELELQGFNVEVVRSRLLVLQSLKDSEEQLHTKQEKIKSEIIEQTHERSKVKAELDEVIKDLKLLEDKKREVEEKKARLISMNNEKDSEIAKLKSGVGSLFEEIKKVNKEFKGVAGSPWKK
;
A
#
# COMPACT_ATOMS: atom_id res chain seq x y z
N MET A 1 8.69 -49.20 29.02
CA MET A 1 9.53 -48.77 27.88
C MET A 1 8.84 -47.60 27.21
N ALA A 2 9.41 -46.41 27.31
CA ALA A 2 8.88 -45.20 26.68
C ALA A 2 9.10 -45.29 25.17
N SER A 3 8.03 -45.16 24.39
CA SER A 3 8.11 -44.97 22.94
C SER A 3 8.50 -43.51 22.67
N SER A 4 9.80 -43.28 22.60
CA SER A 4 10.41 -42.03 22.19
C SER A 4 10.29 -41.85 20.67
N GLY A 5 9.78 -40.69 20.24
CA GLY A 5 10.06 -40.16 18.91
C GLY A 5 8.84 -39.90 18.02
N ASP A 6 7.86 -39.14 18.48
CA ASP A 6 7.08 -38.30 17.57
C ASP A 6 7.31 -36.85 18.01
N SER A 7 8.25 -36.19 17.33
CA SER A 7 8.53 -34.78 17.55
C SER A 7 7.24 -34.00 17.29
N ASP A 8 6.78 -33.25 18.29
CA ASP A 8 5.68 -32.30 18.11
C ASP A 8 6.05 -31.34 16.97
N LEU A 9 5.51 -31.60 15.77
CA LEU A 9 5.80 -30.87 14.53
C LEU A 9 5.60 -29.36 14.69
N PHE A 10 4.75 -28.96 15.65
CA PHE A 10 4.43 -27.58 15.97
C PHE A 10 4.77 -27.20 17.42
N GLY A 11 5.72 -27.91 18.03
CA GLY A 11 6.25 -27.60 19.35
C GLY A 11 7.01 -26.28 19.40
N LYS A 12 7.21 -25.76 20.62
CA LYS A 12 8.04 -24.56 20.85
C LYS A 12 9.46 -24.79 20.31
N GLY A 13 9.91 -23.86 19.46
CA GLY A 13 11.21 -23.89 18.81
C GLY A 13 11.21 -24.53 17.42
N SER A 14 10.13 -25.20 17.01
CA SER A 14 10.01 -25.81 15.68
C SER A 14 10.04 -24.76 14.57
N LEU A 15 10.75 -25.08 13.48
CA LEU A 15 10.78 -24.28 12.26
C LEU A 15 9.60 -24.65 11.37
N VAL A 16 8.91 -23.64 10.85
CA VAL A 16 7.69 -23.77 10.06
C VAL A 16 7.68 -22.77 8.91
N GLU A 17 6.88 -23.06 7.89
CA GLU A 17 6.51 -22.08 6.88
C GLU A 17 5.13 -21.51 7.20
N VAL A 18 5.00 -20.19 7.12
CA VAL A 18 3.81 -19.43 7.50
C VAL A 18 3.31 -18.62 6.32
N SER A 19 2.03 -18.76 5.99
CA SER A 19 1.35 -17.94 4.99
C SER A 19 0.57 -16.79 5.66
N SER A 20 0.23 -15.75 4.90
CA SER A 20 -0.65 -14.67 5.35
C SER A 20 -2.13 -15.03 5.13
N GLU A 21 -2.97 -14.71 6.10
CA GLU A 21 -4.42 -14.66 5.94
C GLU A 21 -4.80 -13.62 4.86
N ALA A 22 -5.80 -13.95 4.03
CA ALA A 22 -6.21 -13.11 2.92
C ALA A 22 -6.62 -11.71 3.42
N GLY A 23 -5.86 -10.68 3.05
CA GLY A 23 -6.15 -9.28 3.39
C GLY A 23 -5.01 -8.53 4.10
N HIS A 24 -3.99 -9.21 4.64
CA HIS A 24 -2.86 -8.56 5.31
C HIS A 24 -1.50 -9.12 4.88
N GLY A 25 -0.82 -8.43 3.95
CA GLY A 25 0.50 -8.80 3.41
C GLY A 25 0.46 -9.24 1.94
N PHE A 26 1.61 -9.66 1.39
CA PHE A 26 1.70 -10.14 0.01
C PHE A 26 1.00 -11.50 -0.15
N PRO A 27 -0.16 -11.57 -0.83
CA PRO A 27 -0.98 -12.78 -0.88
C PRO A 27 -0.25 -13.93 -1.60
N GLY A 28 -0.32 -15.13 -1.02
CA GLY A 28 0.14 -16.38 -1.66
C GLY A 28 1.64 -16.70 -1.52
N GLY A 29 2.31 -16.20 -0.48
CA GLY A 29 3.72 -16.57 -0.18
C GLY A 29 3.88 -17.28 1.16
N TRP A 30 4.90 -18.15 1.25
CA TRP A 30 5.29 -18.90 2.45
C TRP A 30 6.59 -18.37 3.04
N TYR A 31 6.58 -17.96 4.31
CA TYR A 31 7.73 -17.36 4.99
C TYR A 31 8.25 -18.27 6.09
N LEU A 32 9.57 -18.38 6.21
CA LEU A 32 10.18 -19.17 7.26
C LEU A 32 10.02 -18.48 8.62
N ALA A 33 9.54 -19.24 9.62
CA ALA A 33 9.32 -18.76 10.98
C ALA A 33 9.63 -19.85 12.01
N LYS A 34 9.76 -19.44 13.27
CA LYS A 34 9.94 -20.30 14.43
C LYS A 34 8.74 -20.17 15.37
N ILE A 35 8.22 -21.29 15.86
CA ILE A 35 7.16 -21.27 16.86
C ILE A 35 7.74 -20.85 18.21
N LEU A 36 7.20 -19.79 18.78
CA LEU A 36 7.54 -19.34 20.14
C LEU A 36 6.68 -20.05 21.18
N GLU A 37 5.38 -20.17 20.92
CA GLU A 37 4.42 -20.86 21.79
C GLU A 37 3.06 -21.06 21.11
N ARG A 38 2.29 -22.01 21.63
CA ARG A 38 0.88 -22.20 21.29
C ARG A 38 0.02 -21.39 22.25
N LEU A 39 -0.87 -20.55 21.71
CA LEU A 39 -1.77 -19.72 22.51
C LEU A 39 -2.98 -20.53 23.00
N PRO A 40 -3.52 -20.21 24.20
CA PRO A 40 -4.72 -20.86 24.70
C PRO A 40 -5.94 -20.56 23.81
N PRO A 41 -6.89 -21.50 23.67
CA PRO A 41 -8.09 -21.29 22.86
C PRO A 41 -8.98 -20.20 23.46
N SER A 42 -9.51 -19.32 22.61
CA SER A 42 -10.36 -18.19 22.98
C SER A 42 -11.80 -18.59 23.33
N THR A 43 -12.18 -19.85 23.11
CA THR A 43 -13.55 -20.39 23.26
C THR A 43 -13.67 -21.38 24.44
N PRO A 44 -14.82 -21.42 25.16
CA PRO A 44 -15.02 -22.32 26.31
C PRO A 44 -14.95 -23.81 25.92
N PRO A 45 -14.54 -24.70 26.84
CA PRO A 45 -14.34 -26.11 26.53
C PRO A 45 -15.69 -26.83 26.33
N GLY A 46 -16.03 -27.17 25.09
CA GLY A 46 -17.27 -27.90 24.78
C GLY A 46 -17.47 -28.39 23.35
N SER A 47 -16.72 -27.89 22.35
CA SER A 47 -16.86 -28.32 20.96
C SER A 47 -15.68 -29.19 20.49
N SER A 48 -15.98 -30.26 19.76
CA SER A 48 -15.05 -31.31 19.32
C SER A 48 -14.09 -30.91 18.18
N LYS A 49 -13.78 -29.62 18.00
CA LYS A 49 -12.88 -29.10 16.94
C LYS A 49 -11.61 -28.47 17.52
N LYS A 50 -10.80 -29.24 18.26
CA LYS A 50 -9.65 -28.72 19.04
C LYS A 50 -8.41 -28.27 18.24
N GLU A 51 -8.23 -28.69 16.99
CA GLU A 51 -7.01 -28.37 16.22
C GLU A 51 -7.16 -27.19 15.24
N LYS A 52 -8.33 -27.05 14.59
CA LYS A 52 -8.56 -26.00 13.57
C LYS A 52 -8.72 -24.57 14.13
N GLU A 53 -8.79 -24.44 15.45
CA GLU A 53 -8.86 -23.15 16.16
C GLU A 53 -7.54 -22.82 16.91
N ALA A 54 -6.50 -23.66 16.77
CA ALA A 54 -5.23 -23.43 17.43
C ALA A 54 -4.51 -22.23 16.81
N THR A 55 -4.10 -21.28 17.65
CA THR A 55 -3.29 -20.12 17.23
C THR A 55 -1.89 -20.24 17.83
N PHE A 56 -0.88 -19.93 17.04
CA PHE A 56 0.53 -20.00 17.45
C PHE A 56 1.16 -18.62 17.36
N LEU A 57 1.99 -18.28 18.34
CA LEU A 57 2.86 -17.12 18.26
C LEU A 57 4.14 -17.54 17.53
N VAL A 58 4.42 -16.91 16.39
CA VAL A 58 5.56 -17.23 15.54
C VAL A 58 6.49 -16.03 15.37
N GLU A 59 7.79 -16.26 15.36
CA GLU A 59 8.82 -15.28 15.01
C GLU A 59 9.32 -15.56 13.59
N TYR A 60 9.18 -14.61 12.68
CA TYR A 60 9.67 -14.74 11.31
C TYR A 60 11.20 -14.61 11.25
N GLU A 61 11.86 -15.48 10.48
CA GLU A 61 13.32 -15.55 10.47
C GLU A 61 13.95 -14.30 9.83
N ARG A 62 13.37 -13.83 8.72
CA ARG A 62 13.95 -12.79 7.86
C ARG A 62 13.09 -11.53 7.74
N LEU A 63 11.83 -11.57 8.18
CA LEU A 63 10.98 -10.37 8.22
C LEU A 63 11.28 -9.52 9.45
N ARG A 64 11.45 -8.22 9.25
CA ARG A 64 11.79 -7.26 10.30
C ARG A 64 10.77 -6.12 10.38
N VAL A 65 10.53 -5.65 11.60
CA VAL A 65 9.69 -4.48 11.92
C VAL A 65 10.48 -3.47 12.74
N LYS A 66 10.16 -2.19 12.60
CA LYS A 66 10.82 -1.11 13.36
C LYS A 66 9.93 -0.73 14.53
N ILE A 67 10.33 -1.11 15.75
CA ILE A 67 9.64 -0.78 17.00
C ILE A 67 10.58 0.13 17.80
N ASN A 68 10.11 1.32 18.21
CA ASN A 68 10.92 2.30 18.94
C ASN A 68 12.27 2.62 18.26
N ASN A 69 12.25 2.74 16.93
CA ASN A 69 13.43 2.92 16.08
C ASN A 69 14.45 1.76 16.03
N VAL A 70 14.16 0.63 16.67
CA VAL A 70 14.99 -0.59 16.62
C VAL A 70 14.39 -1.58 15.62
N LYS A 71 15.20 -2.09 14.68
CA LYS A 71 14.80 -3.16 13.75
C LYS A 71 14.82 -4.50 14.49
N THR A 72 13.66 -5.11 14.69
CA THR A 72 13.48 -6.40 15.37
C THR A 72 12.83 -7.43 14.44
N LYS A 73 12.89 -8.72 14.77
CA LYS A 73 12.17 -9.77 14.02
C LYS A 73 10.66 -9.59 14.19
N LEU A 74 9.91 -9.81 13.10
CA LEU A 74 8.45 -9.76 13.15
C LEU A 74 7.95 -10.95 13.98
N VAL A 75 7.08 -10.67 14.96
CA VAL A 75 6.38 -11.70 15.74
C VAL A 75 4.87 -11.52 15.51
N LYS A 76 4.16 -12.62 15.24
CA LYS A 76 2.71 -12.56 14.96
C LYS A 76 1.99 -13.79 15.51
N ALA A 77 0.75 -13.62 15.96
CA ALA A 77 -0.17 -14.71 16.24
C ALA A 77 -0.81 -15.19 14.92
N VAL A 78 -0.73 -16.48 14.63
CA VAL A 78 -1.17 -17.07 13.36
C VAL A 78 -1.96 -18.36 13.60
N ASN A 79 -3.10 -18.51 12.92
CA ASN A 79 -3.92 -19.70 12.98
C ASN A 79 -3.17 -20.91 12.37
N TYR A 80 -3.36 -22.09 12.95
CA TYR A 80 -2.88 -23.38 12.46
C TYR A 80 -3.07 -23.58 10.95
N GLU A 81 -4.18 -23.12 10.38
CA GLU A 81 -4.47 -23.28 8.94
C GLU A 81 -3.46 -22.59 8.01
N PHE A 82 -2.71 -21.60 8.51
CA PHE A 82 -1.69 -20.88 7.76
C PHE A 82 -0.26 -21.32 8.11
N ILE A 83 -0.10 -22.41 8.86
CA ILE A 83 1.18 -22.93 9.31
C ILE A 83 1.37 -24.34 8.75
N ARG A 84 2.53 -24.60 8.16
CA ARG A 84 2.97 -25.93 7.76
C ARG A 84 4.41 -26.18 8.21
N PRO A 85 4.86 -27.43 8.35
CA PRO A 85 6.28 -27.71 8.59
C PRO A 85 7.15 -27.14 7.46
N VAL A 86 8.46 -27.15 7.62
CA VAL A 86 9.35 -26.90 6.46
C VAL A 86 9.25 -28.10 5.51
N PRO A 87 9.04 -27.89 4.20
CA PRO A 87 8.98 -28.98 3.24
C PRO A 87 10.31 -29.74 3.19
N PRO A 88 10.27 -31.06 2.92
CA PRO A 88 11.48 -31.85 2.79
C PRO A 88 12.35 -31.30 1.65
N PRO A 89 13.68 -31.33 1.79
CA PRO A 89 14.57 -30.93 0.70
C PRO A 89 14.33 -31.81 -0.53
N PRO A 90 14.38 -31.25 -1.74
CA PRO A 90 14.20 -32.05 -2.95
C PRO A 90 15.32 -33.09 -3.08
N PRO A 91 15.03 -34.29 -3.64
CA PRO A 91 15.97 -35.42 -3.67
C PRO A 91 17.33 -35.13 -4.32
N ASN A 92 17.44 -34.09 -5.15
CA ASN A 92 18.65 -33.69 -5.86
C ASN A 92 18.75 -32.15 -6.04
N LEU A 93 19.00 -31.44 -4.93
CA LEU A 93 19.13 -29.96 -4.88
C LEU A 93 20.04 -29.33 -5.95
N LYS A 94 21.08 -30.04 -6.44
CA LYS A 94 22.08 -29.50 -7.40
C LYS A 94 21.80 -29.86 -8.87
N HIS A 95 20.91 -30.80 -9.13
CA HIS A 95 20.63 -31.31 -10.48
C HIS A 95 19.15 -31.15 -10.84
N GLN A 96 18.43 -30.28 -10.14
CA GLN A 96 17.04 -30.06 -10.44
C GLN A 96 16.93 -29.24 -11.72
N ILE A 97 16.51 -29.92 -12.78
CA ILE A 97 16.23 -29.34 -14.09
C ILE A 97 14.73 -29.06 -14.14
N PHE A 98 14.38 -27.80 -14.40
CA PHE A 98 13.00 -27.39 -14.62
C PHE A 98 12.77 -27.11 -16.11
N GLU A 99 11.62 -27.51 -16.62
CA GLU A 99 11.23 -27.31 -18.02
C GLU A 99 10.32 -26.08 -18.18
N PRO A 100 10.26 -25.47 -19.38
CA PRO A 100 9.26 -24.46 -19.68
C PRO A 100 7.84 -24.93 -19.31
N ASN A 101 7.08 -24.05 -18.66
CA ASN A 101 5.75 -24.26 -18.09
C ASN A 101 5.69 -25.09 -16.80
N ASP A 102 6.82 -25.50 -16.21
CA ASP A 102 6.80 -26.07 -14.87
C ASP A 102 6.33 -25.04 -13.84
N VAL A 103 5.38 -25.47 -13.00
CA VAL A 103 4.94 -24.70 -11.84
C VAL A 103 5.96 -24.92 -10.74
N VAL A 104 6.50 -23.83 -10.19
CA VAL A 104 7.56 -23.85 -9.18
C VAL A 104 7.20 -22.91 -8.04
N ASP A 105 7.72 -23.18 -6.84
CA ASP A 105 7.87 -22.18 -5.80
C ASP A 105 9.24 -21.51 -5.99
N VAL A 106 9.28 -20.18 -6.07
CA VAL A 106 10.50 -19.38 -6.13
C VAL A 106 10.75 -18.63 -4.84
N TYR A 107 11.99 -18.59 -4.38
CA TYR A 107 12.38 -17.78 -3.23
C TYR A 107 12.55 -16.32 -3.66
N HIS A 108 11.58 -15.48 -3.30
CA HIS A 108 11.51 -14.08 -3.71
C HIS A 108 11.01 -13.19 -2.58
N VAL A 109 11.79 -12.16 -2.23
CA VAL A 109 11.50 -11.21 -1.13
C VAL A 109 11.19 -11.97 0.16
N GLU A 110 12.19 -12.72 0.62
CA GLU A 110 12.23 -13.40 1.91
C GLU A 110 11.15 -14.47 2.16
N GLY A 111 10.52 -14.97 1.09
CA GLY A 111 9.57 -16.07 1.14
C GLY A 111 9.44 -16.82 -0.18
N TRP A 112 8.84 -18.00 -0.13
CA TRP A 112 8.55 -18.84 -1.29
C TRP A 112 7.23 -18.44 -1.93
N ARG A 113 7.22 -18.28 -3.26
CA ARG A 113 6.07 -17.78 -4.02
C ARG A 113 5.81 -18.64 -5.25
N PRO A 114 4.54 -18.83 -5.65
CA PRO A 114 4.24 -19.61 -6.84
C PRO A 114 4.62 -18.84 -8.12
N GLY A 115 5.29 -19.54 -9.02
CA GLY A 115 5.69 -19.08 -10.34
C GLY A 115 5.56 -20.16 -11.39
N VAL A 116 5.80 -19.78 -12.64
CA VAL A 116 5.85 -20.69 -13.79
C VAL A 116 7.13 -20.43 -14.56
N VAL A 117 7.93 -21.48 -14.77
CA VAL A 117 9.15 -21.39 -15.58
C VAL A 117 8.77 -20.98 -16.99
N PHE A 118 9.33 -19.89 -17.48
CA PHE A 118 9.11 -19.41 -18.84
C PHE A 118 10.11 -20.07 -19.80
N LYS A 119 11.40 -20.04 -19.45
CA LYS A 119 12.46 -20.78 -20.14
C LYS A 119 13.68 -21.02 -19.24
N ALA A 120 14.42 -22.09 -19.52
CA ALA A 120 15.80 -22.24 -19.10
C ALA A 120 16.68 -21.21 -19.84
N LEU A 121 17.74 -20.73 -19.18
CA LEU A 121 18.72 -19.79 -19.72
C LEU A 121 19.98 -20.55 -20.16
N ASP A 122 20.84 -19.87 -20.91
CA ASP A 122 22.06 -20.47 -21.48
C ASP A 122 23.06 -20.88 -20.38
N GLU A 123 23.07 -20.18 -19.25
CA GLU A 123 23.78 -20.59 -18.05
C GLU A 123 23.11 -21.81 -17.38
N PRO A 124 23.85 -22.91 -17.15
CA PRO A 124 23.31 -24.10 -16.52
C PRO A 124 22.70 -23.83 -15.14
N GLY A 125 21.44 -24.23 -14.97
CA GLY A 125 20.72 -24.05 -13.71
C GLY A 125 20.16 -22.65 -13.50
N CYS A 126 20.16 -21.78 -14.51
CA CYS A 126 19.48 -20.48 -14.49
C CYS A 126 18.15 -20.56 -15.25
N TYR A 127 17.09 -19.97 -14.68
CA TYR A 127 15.72 -20.03 -15.21
C TYR A 127 15.09 -18.64 -15.20
N SER A 128 14.36 -18.30 -16.26
CA SER A 128 13.41 -17.18 -16.23
C SER A 128 12.06 -17.69 -15.73
N VAL A 129 11.51 -17.06 -14.69
CA VAL A 129 10.24 -17.48 -14.07
C VAL A 129 9.27 -16.30 -14.09
N LYS A 130 8.05 -16.57 -14.55
CA LYS A 130 6.92 -15.64 -14.46
C LYS A 130 6.24 -15.82 -13.11
N LEU A 131 6.27 -14.79 -12.26
CA LEU A 131 5.56 -14.81 -10.99
C LEU A 131 4.04 -14.81 -11.21
N LYS A 132 3.29 -15.54 -10.37
CA LYS A 132 1.82 -15.47 -10.42
C LYS A 132 1.28 -14.16 -9.84
N ASN A 133 1.94 -13.62 -8.80
CA ASN A 133 1.58 -12.36 -8.13
C ASN A 133 2.86 -11.56 -7.76
N PRO A 134 3.07 -10.35 -8.33
CA PRO A 134 2.25 -9.74 -9.38
C PRO A 134 2.40 -10.52 -10.70
N PRO A 135 1.31 -10.81 -11.43
CA PRO A 135 1.44 -11.31 -12.79
C PRO A 135 2.13 -10.21 -13.60
N HIS A 136 2.87 -10.56 -14.66
CA HIS A 136 3.64 -9.67 -15.54
C HIS A 136 5.13 -9.46 -15.22
N LEU A 137 5.66 -9.94 -14.09
CA LEU A 137 7.12 -9.94 -13.84
C LEU A 137 7.77 -11.27 -14.27
N LEU A 138 8.69 -11.20 -15.24
CA LEU A 138 9.67 -12.26 -15.51
C LEU A 138 10.98 -11.91 -14.80
N ILE A 139 11.46 -12.82 -13.95
CA ILE A 139 12.70 -12.64 -13.18
C ILE A 139 13.59 -13.86 -13.37
N CYS A 140 14.91 -13.66 -13.43
CA CYS A 140 15.90 -14.73 -13.51
C CYS A 140 16.25 -15.24 -12.11
N TYR A 141 16.24 -16.56 -11.95
CA TYR A 141 16.55 -17.25 -10.70
C TYR A 141 17.51 -18.41 -10.98
N ARG A 142 18.28 -18.79 -9.97
CA ARG A 142 19.12 -19.99 -10.03
C ARG A 142 18.38 -21.19 -9.44
N SER A 143 18.78 -22.40 -9.81
CA SER A 143 18.20 -23.66 -9.35
C SER A 143 17.98 -23.73 -7.82
N PRO A 144 18.90 -23.25 -6.94
CA PRO A 144 18.67 -23.26 -5.49
C PRO A 144 17.53 -22.36 -5.00
N ASP A 145 17.13 -21.38 -5.81
CA ASP A 145 16.03 -20.45 -5.51
C ASP A 145 14.69 -20.97 -6.04
N LEU A 146 14.66 -22.14 -6.69
CA LEU A 146 13.47 -22.83 -7.17
C LEU A 146 13.26 -24.13 -6.40
N ARG A 147 12.00 -24.48 -6.18
CA ARG A 147 11.63 -25.82 -5.71
C ARG A 147 10.30 -26.28 -6.33
N PRO A 148 10.06 -27.60 -6.42
CA PRO A 148 8.73 -28.10 -6.75
C PRO A 148 7.71 -27.64 -5.70
N PRO A 149 6.52 -27.20 -6.14
CA PRO A 149 5.46 -26.80 -5.23
C PRO A 149 4.90 -28.03 -4.52
N LEU A 150 4.86 -27.97 -3.19
CA LEU A 150 4.29 -28.99 -2.32
C LEU A 150 3.18 -28.38 -1.47
N ASP A 151 2.11 -29.14 -1.28
CA ASP A 151 1.02 -28.84 -0.34
C ASP A 151 1.11 -29.73 0.90
N TRP A 152 0.76 -29.15 2.04
CA TRP A 152 0.67 -29.88 3.31
C TRP A 152 -0.79 -30.26 3.57
N VAL A 153 -1.14 -31.52 3.36
CA VAL A 153 -2.52 -32.02 3.42
C VAL A 153 -2.57 -33.24 4.34
N HIS A 154 -3.42 -33.19 5.37
CA HIS A 154 -3.63 -34.28 6.34
C HIS A 154 -2.33 -34.85 6.94
N GLY A 155 -1.39 -33.97 7.32
CA GLY A 155 -0.14 -34.39 7.96
C GLY A 155 0.91 -34.96 7.01
N LYS A 156 0.75 -34.80 5.70
CA LYS A 156 1.69 -35.29 4.68
C LYS A 156 1.94 -34.24 3.60
N TRP A 157 3.15 -34.25 3.05
CA TRP A 157 3.50 -33.45 1.88
C TRP A 157 3.05 -34.15 0.60
N VAL A 158 2.33 -33.42 -0.25
CA VAL A 158 1.87 -33.91 -1.56
C VAL A 158 2.30 -32.93 -2.66
N PRO A 159 2.75 -33.41 -3.84
CA PRO A 159 3.02 -32.54 -4.98
C PRO A 159 1.75 -31.80 -5.45
N LEU A 160 1.88 -30.52 -5.75
CA LEU A 160 0.77 -29.73 -6.32
C LEU A 160 0.50 -30.21 -7.76
N GLN A 161 -0.72 -30.70 -8.03
CA GLN A 161 -1.07 -31.27 -9.35
C GLN A 161 -1.10 -30.20 -10.46
N LYS A 162 -0.48 -30.49 -11.62
CA LYS A 162 -0.50 -29.63 -12.82
C LYS A 162 -1.94 -29.49 -13.34
N GLN A 163 -2.49 -28.27 -13.37
CA GLN A 163 -3.73 -28.01 -14.10
C GLN A 163 -3.43 -28.05 -15.62
N GLN A 164 -3.72 -29.17 -16.28
CA GLN A 164 -3.69 -29.25 -17.73
C GLN A 164 -4.92 -28.51 -18.29
N LYS A 165 -4.71 -27.42 -19.03
CA LYS A 165 -5.73 -26.91 -19.96
C LYS A 165 -5.59 -27.69 -21.26
N GLU A 166 -6.58 -28.54 -21.57
CA GLU A 166 -6.74 -29.13 -22.89
C GLU A 166 -6.89 -28.01 -23.94
N VAL A 167 -5.94 -27.95 -24.88
CA VAL A 167 -6.04 -27.12 -26.08
C VAL A 167 -6.78 -27.96 -27.12
N VAL A 168 -8.06 -27.67 -27.34
CA VAL A 168 -8.79 -28.18 -28.49
C VAL A 168 -8.35 -27.37 -29.72
N THR A 169 -7.43 -27.93 -30.50
CA THR A 169 -7.12 -27.46 -31.85
C THR A 169 -8.22 -27.91 -32.81
N SER A 170 -9.08 -27.00 -33.28
CA SER A 170 -9.93 -27.25 -34.45
C SER A 170 -9.34 -26.55 -35.68
N ASN A 171 -8.71 -27.34 -36.54
CA ASN A 171 -8.33 -26.94 -37.89
C ASN A 171 -9.60 -26.66 -38.71
N GLN A 172 -9.74 -25.46 -39.30
CA GLN A 172 -10.59 -25.30 -40.48
C GLN A 172 -9.93 -24.44 -41.56
N LYS A 173 -9.99 -25.05 -42.75
CA LYS A 173 -9.42 -24.72 -44.05
C LYS A 173 -10.28 -23.62 -44.70
N ARG A 174 -9.62 -22.67 -45.35
CA ARG A 174 -10.25 -21.57 -46.10
C ARG A 174 -10.75 -22.07 -47.47
N GLU A 175 -12.05 -21.99 -47.69
CA GLU A 175 -12.73 -21.78 -48.98
C GLU A 175 -13.96 -20.91 -48.60
N GLY A 176 -14.21 -19.71 -49.13
CA GLY A 176 -14.21 -19.28 -50.52
C GLY A 176 -15.66 -19.15 -50.97
N GLY A 177 -16.28 -17.97 -50.80
CA GLY A 177 -17.59 -17.65 -51.42
C GLY A 177 -18.58 -16.86 -50.56
N ASN A 178 -18.80 -15.60 -50.91
CA ASN A 178 -20.04 -14.84 -50.68
C ASN A 178 -20.84 -14.89 -52.03
N PRO A 179 -22.10 -14.42 -52.19
CA PRO A 179 -22.92 -13.65 -51.24
C PRO A 179 -24.44 -13.94 -51.23
N SER A 180 -25.14 -13.29 -50.29
CA SER A 180 -26.46 -12.63 -50.45
C SER A 180 -27.63 -13.13 -49.60
N LYS A 181 -28.28 -12.10 -49.01
CA LYS A 181 -29.73 -11.92 -48.80
C LYS A 181 -30.42 -12.61 -47.60
N SER A 182 -30.78 -11.72 -46.68
CA SER A 182 -32.18 -11.31 -46.42
C SER A 182 -32.91 -11.87 -45.20
N LEU A 183 -33.59 -10.91 -44.55
CA LEU A 183 -34.94 -10.98 -43.95
C LEU A 183 -35.11 -11.65 -42.57
N LEU A 184 -35.28 -10.76 -41.59
CA LEU A 184 -36.43 -10.64 -40.67
C LEU A 184 -37.12 -11.92 -40.18
N ALA A 185 -37.04 -12.11 -38.86
CA ALA A 185 -38.12 -12.44 -37.90
C ALA A 185 -37.45 -13.20 -36.74
N GLY A 186 -37.68 -12.94 -35.47
CA GLY A 186 -38.67 -12.15 -34.76
C GLY A 186 -38.80 -12.79 -33.36
N LYS A 187 -39.14 -11.96 -32.37
CA LYS A 187 -39.67 -12.34 -31.03
C LYS A 187 -38.65 -12.94 -30.06
N GLU A 188 -38.73 -12.77 -28.75
CA GLU A 188 -39.46 -11.92 -27.80
C GLU A 188 -38.89 -12.37 -26.46
N CYS A 189 -38.51 -11.47 -25.57
CA CYS A 189 -38.26 -11.83 -24.17
C CYS A 189 -38.89 -10.77 -23.29
N ASP A 190 -39.68 -11.29 -22.37
CA ASP A 190 -40.57 -10.60 -21.46
C ASP A 190 -39.88 -9.60 -20.52
N ARG A 191 -40.66 -8.56 -20.27
CA ARG A 191 -40.53 -7.53 -19.25
C ARG A 191 -40.98 -8.08 -17.90
N ILE A 192 -40.24 -7.81 -16.82
CA ILE A 192 -40.85 -7.39 -15.55
C ILE A 192 -40.10 -6.15 -15.02
N GLU A 193 -40.89 -5.13 -14.76
CA GLU A 193 -40.56 -3.77 -14.35
C GLU A 193 -40.38 -3.58 -12.84
N GLY A 194 -39.71 -2.47 -12.51
CA GLY A 194 -40.16 -1.51 -11.49
C GLY A 194 -39.27 -1.46 -10.24
N ALA A 195 -38.89 -0.31 -9.69
CA ALA A 195 -39.15 1.11 -9.97
C ALA A 195 -38.05 1.93 -9.24
N VAL A 196 -37.37 2.87 -9.90
CA VAL A 196 -37.54 4.34 -9.89
C VAL A 196 -37.39 5.04 -8.53
N ASP A 197 -36.31 5.84 -8.42
CA ASP A 197 -36.28 7.25 -8.00
C ASP A 197 -34.81 7.73 -8.10
N LYS A 198 -34.40 8.97 -8.43
CA LYS A 198 -34.90 10.13 -9.20
C LYS A 198 -33.75 11.16 -9.14
N MET A 199 -33.47 11.90 -10.23
CA MET A 199 -32.91 13.29 -10.25
C MET A 199 -31.44 13.48 -9.75
N ILE A 200 -30.53 14.29 -10.32
CA ILE A 200 -30.56 15.56 -11.08
C ILE A 200 -29.32 15.63 -12.01
N ALA A 201 -29.49 16.28 -13.17
CA ALA A 201 -28.44 16.71 -14.09
C ALA A 201 -27.85 18.06 -13.67
N GLU A 202 -26.53 18.23 -13.81
CA GLU A 202 -25.93 19.54 -14.07
C GLU A 202 -24.91 19.40 -15.20
N ASP A 203 -25.22 20.09 -16.30
CA ASP A 203 -24.34 20.36 -17.42
C ASP A 203 -23.34 21.46 -17.08
N CYS A 204 -22.21 21.41 -17.79
CA CYS A 204 -21.64 22.50 -18.59
C CYS A 204 -20.17 22.80 -18.27
N ALA A 205 -19.29 22.45 -19.22
CA ALA A 205 -18.57 23.45 -20.00
C ALA A 205 -17.81 22.77 -21.14
N THR A 206 -18.29 23.00 -22.36
CA THR A 206 -17.62 22.75 -23.62
C THR A 206 -16.64 23.88 -23.89
N THR A 207 -15.39 23.54 -24.19
CA THR A 207 -14.55 24.33 -25.12
C THR A 207 -13.99 23.33 -26.12
N GLY A 208 -14.48 23.41 -27.35
CA GLY A 208 -13.90 22.71 -28.48
C GLY A 208 -12.64 23.41 -28.96
N ASP A 209 -11.76 22.65 -29.61
CA ASP A 209 -11.17 23.07 -30.88
C ASP A 209 -10.64 21.85 -31.66
N GLU A 210 -10.95 21.88 -32.95
CA GLU A 210 -10.37 21.20 -34.12
C GLU A 210 -9.72 19.81 -33.96
N LEU A 211 -10.45 18.80 -34.44
CA LEU A 211 -9.86 17.55 -34.94
C LEU A 211 -9.67 17.66 -36.46
N VAL A 212 -8.41 17.85 -36.87
CA VAL A 212 -7.93 17.47 -38.20
C VAL A 212 -7.74 15.96 -38.20
N GLY A 213 -8.42 15.29 -39.13
CA GLY A 213 -8.42 13.84 -39.24
C GLY A 213 -7.12 13.28 -39.81
N GLU A 214 -6.65 12.18 -39.22
CA GLU A 214 -5.71 11.26 -39.86
C GLU A 214 -6.15 9.81 -39.60
N SER A 215 -6.73 9.23 -40.66
CA SER A 215 -6.53 7.86 -41.15
C SER A 215 -6.10 6.79 -40.14
N THR A 216 -7.05 5.98 -39.67
CA THR A 216 -6.79 4.65 -39.12
C THR A 216 -6.32 3.70 -40.22
N GLY A 217 -5.01 3.49 -40.31
CA GLY A 217 -4.40 2.40 -41.06
C GLY A 217 -4.15 1.20 -40.16
N ASP A 218 -4.88 0.11 -40.41
CA ASP A 218 -4.69 -1.20 -39.78
C ASP A 218 -3.26 -1.72 -40.00
N TYR A 219 -2.42 -1.68 -38.96
CA TYR A 219 -1.12 -2.37 -38.97
C TYR A 219 -1.29 -3.78 -38.42
N VAL A 220 -1.37 -4.73 -39.34
CA VAL A 220 -1.30 -6.17 -39.07
C VAL A 220 0.10 -6.48 -38.52
N GLY A 221 0.16 -6.83 -37.24
CA GLY A 221 1.41 -7.21 -36.56
C GLY A 221 1.98 -8.52 -37.12
N PHE A 222 2.95 -8.41 -38.02
CA PHE A 222 3.87 -9.51 -38.30
C PHE A 222 4.92 -9.57 -37.19
N SER A 223 4.72 -10.46 -36.22
CA SER A 223 5.78 -10.90 -35.33
C SER A 223 6.72 -11.81 -36.12
N CYS A 224 7.97 -11.40 -36.29
CA CYS A 224 9.06 -12.24 -36.79
C CYS A 224 9.81 -12.83 -35.57
N PRO A 225 9.61 -14.11 -35.20
CA PRO A 225 10.10 -14.63 -33.91
C PRO A 225 11.60 -15.01 -33.88
N ASP A 226 12.25 -15.21 -35.03
CA ASP A 226 13.53 -15.96 -35.07
C ASP A 226 14.80 -15.12 -35.27
N ILE A 227 14.67 -13.82 -35.55
CA ILE A 227 15.83 -12.91 -35.70
C ILE A 227 16.01 -12.01 -34.47
N CYS A 228 14.92 -11.64 -33.78
CA CYS A 228 14.99 -10.73 -32.63
C CYS A 228 15.58 -11.38 -31.36
N GLY A 229 15.40 -12.69 -31.17
CA GLY A 229 15.88 -13.42 -29.98
C GLY A 229 17.40 -13.60 -29.91
N ARG A 230 18.08 -13.74 -31.06
CA ARG A 230 19.54 -13.92 -31.11
C ARG A 230 20.27 -12.62 -30.79
N THR A 231 19.77 -11.48 -31.27
CA THR A 231 20.35 -10.16 -31.02
C THR A 231 20.22 -9.71 -29.56
N ILE A 232 19.13 -10.10 -28.87
CA ILE A 232 18.92 -9.78 -27.44
C ILE A 232 19.85 -10.60 -26.54
N ASN A 233 20.02 -11.90 -26.82
CA ASN A 233 20.95 -12.74 -26.07
C ASN A 233 22.41 -12.31 -26.30
N GLN A 234 22.79 -11.97 -27.54
CA GLN A 234 24.10 -11.38 -27.83
C GLN A 234 24.31 -10.03 -27.13
N LEU A 235 23.27 -9.19 -27.00
CA LEU A 235 23.34 -7.94 -26.25
C LEU A 235 23.50 -8.19 -24.74
N ILE A 236 22.88 -9.24 -24.20
CA ILE A 236 22.98 -9.63 -22.78
C ILE A 236 24.36 -10.22 -22.49
N GLU A 237 24.88 -11.11 -23.34
CA GLU A 237 26.24 -11.67 -23.24
C GLU A 237 27.30 -10.58 -23.41
N PHE A 238 27.08 -9.62 -24.31
CA PHE A 238 27.95 -8.45 -24.49
C PHE A 238 27.91 -7.51 -23.26
N LYS A 239 26.73 -7.30 -22.65
CA LYS A 239 26.60 -6.58 -21.37
C LYS A 239 27.25 -7.30 -20.20
N GLN A 240 27.24 -8.64 -20.17
CA GLN A 240 27.94 -9.42 -19.16
C GLN A 240 29.48 -9.33 -19.35
N ARG A 241 29.97 -9.45 -20.59
CA ARG A 241 31.40 -9.32 -20.90
C ARG A 241 31.99 -7.94 -20.61
N LEU A 242 31.24 -6.86 -20.88
CA LEU A 242 31.66 -5.50 -20.51
C LEU A 242 31.71 -5.28 -18.99
N ASN A 243 30.82 -5.91 -18.22
CA ASN A 243 30.84 -5.82 -16.76
C ASN A 243 31.98 -6.64 -16.15
N ASP A 244 32.34 -7.78 -16.75
CA ASP A 244 33.45 -8.63 -16.28
C ASP A 244 34.83 -8.05 -16.62
N GLU A 245 35.00 -7.34 -17.75
CA GLU A 245 36.27 -6.68 -18.11
C GLU A 245 36.56 -5.40 -17.31
N VAL A 246 35.56 -4.75 -16.72
CA VAL A 246 35.73 -3.54 -15.89
C VAL A 246 36.27 -3.86 -14.48
N VAL A 247 36.28 -5.12 -14.05
CA VAL A 247 36.75 -5.53 -12.72
C VAL A 247 38.28 -5.81 -12.69
N GLN A 248 39.00 -5.69 -13.80
CA GLN A 248 40.40 -6.14 -13.87
C GLN A 248 41.45 -5.16 -14.43
N TYR A 249 41.18 -3.85 -14.47
CA TYR A 249 42.23 -2.86 -14.75
C TYR A 249 42.65 -2.09 -13.50
N ASP A 250 43.82 -2.48 -13.00
CA ASP A 250 44.62 -1.72 -12.06
C ASP A 250 45.07 -0.40 -12.70
N ALA A 251 44.99 0.69 -11.95
CA ALA A 251 45.31 2.03 -12.39
C ALA A 251 46.84 2.22 -12.44
N GLY A 252 47.47 1.79 -13.52
CA GLY A 252 48.91 1.98 -13.65
C GLY A 252 49.57 1.33 -14.86
N ALA A 253 49.25 1.78 -16.08
CA ALA A 253 50.18 1.62 -17.20
C ALA A 253 49.95 2.73 -18.23
N ALA A 254 51.03 3.47 -18.52
CA ALA A 254 51.07 4.60 -19.43
C ALA A 254 50.63 4.23 -20.85
N MET A 255 49.89 5.15 -21.47
CA MET A 255 49.48 5.06 -22.87
C MET A 255 50.71 5.08 -23.78
N ASN A 256 50.86 4.05 -24.61
CA ASN A 256 51.56 4.20 -25.87
C ASN A 256 50.53 4.65 -26.91
N ASP A 257 50.60 5.93 -27.27
CA ASP A 257 50.01 6.52 -28.46
C ASP A 257 50.65 5.86 -29.69
N ASP A 258 50.05 4.81 -30.24
CA ASP A 258 50.18 4.44 -31.68
C ASP A 258 49.34 3.20 -32.04
N MET A 259 48.01 3.31 -31.94
CA MET A 259 47.12 2.38 -32.66
C MET A 259 46.31 3.17 -33.70
N PRO A 260 46.61 3.04 -34.99
CA PRO A 260 45.90 3.75 -36.03
C PRO A 260 44.60 3.00 -36.33
N CYS A 261 43.54 3.28 -35.57
CA CYS A 261 42.20 2.81 -35.91
C CYS A 261 41.29 4.01 -36.20
N LYS A 262 41.67 4.81 -37.20
CA LYS A 262 40.76 5.80 -37.82
C LYS A 262 39.84 5.10 -38.82
N ASP A 263 38.54 5.16 -38.54
CA ASP A 263 37.45 5.40 -39.51
C ASP A 263 37.10 4.39 -40.60
N GLN A 264 37.53 3.13 -40.56
CA GLN A 264 37.00 2.13 -41.51
C GLN A 264 35.80 1.33 -41.01
N ASN A 265 35.57 1.27 -39.69
CA ASN A 265 34.58 0.38 -39.08
C ASN A 265 33.21 1.02 -38.73
N MET A 266 32.91 2.25 -39.19
CA MET A 266 31.63 2.93 -38.91
C MET A 266 31.00 3.62 -40.14
N ARG A 267 31.59 3.51 -41.33
CA ARG A 267 31.05 4.13 -42.56
C ARG A 267 29.67 3.59 -42.97
N PHE A 268 29.29 2.39 -42.52
CA PHE A 268 27.95 1.84 -42.76
C PHE A 268 26.84 2.66 -42.06
N PHE A 269 27.19 3.42 -41.02
CA PHE A 269 26.21 4.13 -40.20
C PHE A 269 25.69 5.40 -40.88
N GLU A 270 26.54 6.13 -41.63
CA GLU A 270 26.20 7.42 -42.24
C GLU A 270 25.14 7.33 -43.36
N ASP A 271 25.02 6.16 -43.99
CA ASP A 271 24.07 5.91 -45.09
C ASP A 271 22.80 5.16 -44.66
N SER A 272 22.64 4.83 -43.37
CA SER A 272 21.49 4.06 -42.87
C SER A 272 20.19 4.88 -42.91
N PRO A 273 19.15 4.45 -43.65
CA PRO A 273 17.85 5.15 -43.68
C PRO A 273 17.17 5.20 -42.30
N VAL A 274 17.38 4.15 -41.49
CA VAL A 274 16.81 4.06 -40.13
C VAL A 274 17.48 5.06 -39.20
N LEU A 275 18.79 5.26 -39.32
CA LEU A 275 19.49 6.30 -38.56
C LEU A 275 18.93 7.69 -38.87
N ARG A 276 18.73 8.01 -40.16
CA ARG A 276 18.14 9.31 -40.57
C ARG A 276 16.74 9.50 -39.99
N PHE A 277 15.92 8.45 -39.97
CA PHE A 277 14.61 8.48 -39.33
C PHE A 277 14.72 8.79 -37.83
N ILE A 278 15.61 8.10 -37.10
CA ILE A 278 15.80 8.32 -35.66
C ILE A 278 16.32 9.73 -35.39
N GLN A 279 17.32 10.20 -36.16
CA GLN A 279 17.88 11.55 -36.02
C GLN A 279 16.85 12.65 -36.31
N ALA A 280 15.86 12.40 -37.17
CA ALA A 280 14.78 13.33 -37.46
C ALA A 280 13.72 13.44 -36.33
N MET A 281 13.76 12.58 -35.30
CA MET A 281 12.84 12.66 -34.18
C MET A 281 13.11 13.89 -33.30
N ASP A 282 12.06 14.48 -32.74
CA ASP A 282 12.12 15.71 -31.92
C ASP A 282 13.18 15.67 -30.81
N VAL A 283 13.42 14.50 -30.23
CA VAL A 283 14.42 14.33 -29.16
C VAL A 283 15.84 14.63 -29.67
N PHE A 284 16.23 14.11 -30.83
CA PHE A 284 17.56 14.36 -31.41
C PHE A 284 17.65 15.74 -32.08
N GLN A 285 16.52 16.31 -32.51
CA GLN A 285 16.47 17.72 -32.92
C GLN A 285 16.69 18.66 -31.73
N SER A 286 16.15 18.32 -30.55
CA SER A 286 16.28 19.13 -29.34
C SER A 286 17.60 18.93 -28.62
N ILE A 287 18.11 17.70 -28.60
CA ILE A 287 19.37 17.31 -27.96
C ILE A 287 20.19 16.51 -28.99
N PRO A 288 20.91 17.18 -29.89
CA PRO A 288 21.77 16.50 -30.86
C PRO A 288 22.81 15.63 -30.16
N GLN A 289 23.11 14.47 -30.74
CA GLN A 289 24.05 13.48 -30.18
C GLN A 289 24.95 12.92 -31.27
N GLU A 290 26.22 12.71 -30.90
CA GLU A 290 27.23 12.03 -31.72
C GLU A 290 27.92 10.95 -30.89
N PRO A 291 27.20 9.87 -30.53
CA PRO A 291 27.76 8.81 -29.70
C PRO A 291 28.87 8.04 -30.43
N HIS A 292 29.93 7.71 -29.69
CA HIS A 292 31.13 7.12 -30.28
C HIS A 292 31.05 5.61 -30.51
N PHE A 293 30.14 4.90 -29.83
CA PHE A 293 29.94 3.45 -29.91
C PHE A 293 31.20 2.55 -29.79
N ARG A 294 32.33 3.07 -29.28
CA ARG A 294 33.59 2.33 -29.08
C ARG A 294 33.40 0.93 -28.48
N PRO A 295 32.56 0.70 -27.46
CA PRO A 295 32.38 -0.65 -26.92
C PRO A 295 31.91 -1.66 -27.98
N LEU A 296 31.07 -1.24 -28.93
CA LEU A 296 30.55 -2.12 -30.00
C LEU A 296 31.65 -2.63 -30.95
N ALA A 297 32.88 -2.11 -30.82
CA ALA A 297 34.06 -2.66 -31.50
C ALA A 297 34.28 -4.16 -31.21
N ALA A 298 33.90 -4.61 -30.02
CA ALA A 298 34.01 -6.00 -29.60
C ALA A 298 32.82 -6.89 -30.04
N CYS A 299 31.76 -6.32 -30.64
CA CYS A 299 30.65 -7.08 -31.22
C CYS A 299 30.96 -7.57 -32.63
N GLU A 300 30.33 -8.66 -33.07
CA GLU A 300 30.39 -9.10 -34.47
C GLU A 300 29.89 -7.99 -35.41
N GLU A 301 30.59 -7.82 -36.54
CA GLU A 301 30.30 -6.76 -37.53
C GLU A 301 28.85 -6.81 -38.03
N VAL A 302 28.33 -8.02 -38.24
CA VAL A 302 26.97 -8.28 -38.77
C VAL A 302 25.86 -7.67 -37.91
N CYS A 303 26.06 -7.56 -36.59
CA CYS A 303 25.04 -7.05 -35.68
C CYS A 303 25.30 -5.61 -35.22
N ARG A 304 26.49 -5.07 -35.50
CA ARG A 304 26.97 -3.79 -34.95
C ARG A 304 26.07 -2.61 -35.27
N GLU A 305 25.60 -2.52 -36.51
CA GLU A 305 24.66 -1.47 -36.94
C GLU A 305 23.34 -1.55 -36.14
N GLY A 306 22.76 -2.74 -36.03
CA GLY A 306 21.52 -2.95 -35.29
C GLY A 306 21.64 -2.58 -33.81
N LEU A 307 22.79 -2.87 -33.19
CA LEU A 307 23.07 -2.50 -31.81
C LEU A 307 23.19 -0.98 -31.63
N ALA A 308 23.92 -0.30 -32.52
CA ALA A 308 24.07 1.15 -32.49
C ALA A 308 22.70 1.85 -32.69
N LEU A 309 21.90 1.41 -33.67
CA LEU A 309 20.53 1.91 -33.87
C LEU A 309 19.64 1.64 -32.64
N GLY A 310 19.79 0.48 -32.00
CA GLY A 310 19.09 0.14 -30.77
C GLY A 310 19.41 1.10 -29.63
N HIS A 311 20.68 1.48 -29.46
CA HIS A 311 21.09 2.49 -28.48
C HIS A 311 20.55 3.89 -28.82
N MET A 312 20.57 4.30 -30.09
CA MET A 312 19.97 5.56 -30.54
C MET A 312 18.48 5.63 -30.16
N MET A 313 17.72 4.59 -30.48
CA MET A 313 16.30 4.51 -30.13
C MET A 313 16.07 4.44 -28.61
N THR A 314 16.96 3.78 -27.88
CA THR A 314 16.91 3.72 -26.41
C THR A 314 17.05 5.11 -25.79
N PHE A 315 17.97 5.95 -26.28
CA PHE A 315 18.09 7.34 -25.83
C PHE A 315 16.80 8.13 -26.02
N VAL A 316 16.15 7.99 -27.19
CA VAL A 316 14.84 8.62 -27.46
C VAL A 316 13.78 8.19 -26.46
N ASN A 317 13.67 6.88 -26.22
CA ASN A 317 12.68 6.32 -25.32
C ASN A 317 12.92 6.77 -23.87
N VAL A 318 14.18 6.79 -23.41
CA VAL A 318 14.55 7.26 -22.07
C VAL A 318 14.23 8.75 -21.92
N ALA A 319 14.62 9.59 -22.88
CA ALA A 319 14.33 11.02 -22.85
C ALA A 319 12.81 11.31 -22.83
N LYS A 320 12.02 10.62 -23.66
CA LYS A 320 10.55 10.71 -23.66
C LYS A 320 9.93 10.20 -22.35
N LYS A 321 10.46 9.12 -21.78
CA LYS A 321 9.96 8.59 -20.51
C LYS A 321 10.23 9.57 -19.37
N ILE A 322 11.40 10.22 -19.35
CA ILE A 322 11.74 11.25 -18.37
C ILE A 322 10.85 12.50 -18.56
N SER A 323 10.54 12.89 -19.80
CA SER A 323 9.68 14.06 -20.04
C SER A 323 8.21 13.85 -19.67
N THR A 324 7.74 12.61 -19.61
CA THR A 324 6.35 12.23 -19.30
C THR A 324 6.16 11.67 -17.89
N LEU A 325 7.23 11.60 -17.09
CA LEU A 325 7.22 11.02 -15.75
C LEU A 325 6.26 11.78 -14.82
N GLN A 326 5.41 11.05 -14.11
CA GLN A 326 4.40 11.62 -13.21
C GLN A 326 4.84 11.50 -11.75
N ALA A 327 4.30 12.37 -10.90
CA ALA A 327 4.53 12.31 -9.45
C ALA A 327 4.10 10.95 -8.85
N SER A 328 3.05 10.33 -9.40
CA SER A 328 2.58 9.00 -8.97
C SER A 328 3.50 7.83 -9.38
N ALA A 329 4.55 8.08 -10.17
CA ALA A 329 5.44 7.03 -10.64
C ALA A 329 6.18 6.34 -9.47
N PRO A 330 6.37 5.01 -9.54
CA PRO A 330 7.17 4.27 -8.57
C PRO A 330 8.63 4.76 -8.54
N ARG A 331 9.26 4.76 -7.36
CA ARG A 331 10.69 5.12 -7.21
C ARG A 331 11.63 4.28 -8.09
N ASN A 332 11.31 3.00 -8.28
CA ASN A 332 12.08 2.08 -9.12
C ASN A 332 12.18 2.55 -10.59
N ASP A 333 11.21 3.33 -11.08
CA ASP A 333 11.28 3.88 -12.44
C ASP A 333 12.46 4.86 -12.57
N PHE A 334 12.72 5.68 -11.55
CA PHE A 334 13.86 6.60 -11.52
C PHE A 334 15.19 5.83 -11.52
N ASP A 335 15.31 4.80 -10.68
CA ASP A 335 16.52 3.97 -10.58
C ASP A 335 16.85 3.28 -11.91
N ASN A 336 15.83 2.73 -12.58
CA ASN A 336 15.99 2.13 -13.91
C ASN A 336 16.43 3.16 -14.96
N LEU A 337 15.85 4.36 -14.93
CA LEU A 337 16.21 5.43 -15.87
C LEU A 337 17.65 5.90 -15.64
N PHE A 338 18.11 6.06 -14.40
CA PHE A 338 19.52 6.37 -14.10
C PHE A 338 20.46 5.27 -14.58
N LYS A 339 20.08 4.01 -14.43
CA LYS A 339 20.84 2.88 -14.97
C LYS A 339 20.97 2.98 -16.49
N PHE A 340 19.87 3.17 -17.22
CA PHE A 340 19.91 3.31 -18.68
C PHE A 340 20.72 4.52 -19.15
N LEU A 341 20.64 5.66 -18.46
CA LEU A 341 21.47 6.82 -18.77
C LEU A 341 22.97 6.52 -18.61
N SER A 342 23.33 5.75 -17.58
CA SER A 342 24.72 5.31 -17.36
C SER A 342 25.18 4.33 -18.45
N GLU A 343 24.32 3.41 -18.87
CA GLU A 343 24.61 2.51 -20.00
C GLU A 343 24.79 3.26 -21.33
N LEU A 344 24.00 4.31 -21.57
CA LEU A 344 24.12 5.16 -22.76
C LEU A 344 25.38 6.02 -22.73
N GLU A 345 25.76 6.55 -21.58
CA GLU A 345 27.01 7.32 -21.42
C GLU A 345 28.25 6.49 -21.78
N LEU A 346 28.26 5.19 -21.43
CA LEU A 346 29.33 4.26 -21.85
C LEU A 346 29.43 4.09 -23.37
N GLN A 347 28.32 4.28 -24.09
CA GLN A 347 28.31 4.26 -25.56
C GLN A 347 28.69 5.62 -26.17
N GLY A 348 28.96 6.63 -25.34
CA GLY A 348 29.37 7.97 -25.75
C GLY A 348 28.23 8.97 -25.90
N PHE A 349 27.02 8.68 -25.40
CA PHE A 349 25.92 9.65 -25.41
C PHE A 349 26.16 10.75 -24.38
N ASN A 350 25.89 12.00 -24.75
CA ASN A 350 25.77 13.11 -23.81
C ASN A 350 24.40 13.07 -23.11
N VAL A 351 24.41 12.55 -21.89
CA VAL A 351 23.21 12.37 -21.05
C VAL A 351 23.03 13.46 -19.99
N GLU A 352 23.90 14.46 -19.93
CA GLU A 352 23.94 15.44 -18.82
C GLU A 352 22.62 16.19 -18.63
N VAL A 353 22.05 16.71 -19.73
CA VAL A 353 20.79 17.47 -19.71
C VAL A 353 19.64 16.60 -19.21
N VAL A 354 19.56 15.37 -19.71
CA VAL A 354 18.48 14.43 -19.41
C VAL A 354 18.61 13.89 -17.97
N ARG A 355 19.85 13.62 -17.53
CA ARG A 355 20.18 13.22 -16.15
C ARG A 355 19.86 14.33 -15.14
N SER A 356 20.22 15.58 -15.46
CA SER A 356 19.93 16.73 -14.61
C SER A 356 18.43 16.91 -14.40
N ARG A 357 17.64 16.77 -15.48
CA ARG A 357 16.17 16.80 -15.39
C ARG A 357 15.63 15.67 -14.51
N LEU A 358 16.15 14.45 -14.65
CA LEU A 358 15.74 13.31 -13.83
C LEU A 358 16.07 13.51 -12.34
N LEU A 359 17.22 14.10 -12.01
CA LEU A 359 17.59 14.46 -10.64
C LEU A 359 16.61 15.48 -10.02
N VAL A 360 16.23 16.51 -10.78
CA VAL A 360 15.22 17.47 -10.32
C VAL A 360 13.88 16.78 -10.06
N LEU A 361 13.42 15.93 -10.97
CA LEU A 361 12.19 15.15 -10.79
C LEU A 361 12.26 14.23 -9.55
N GLN A 362 13.41 13.60 -9.30
CA GLN A 362 13.63 12.78 -8.11
C GLN A 362 13.56 13.62 -6.82
N SER A 363 14.15 14.82 -6.81
CA SER A 363 14.09 15.72 -5.65
C SER A 363 12.66 16.20 -5.36
N LEU A 364 11.86 16.47 -6.40
CA LEU A 364 10.45 16.82 -6.26
C LEU A 364 9.65 15.64 -5.70
N LYS A 365 9.96 14.41 -6.14
CA LYS A 365 9.36 13.19 -5.60
C LYS A 365 9.67 13.00 -4.11
N ASP A 366 10.92 13.26 -3.70
CA ASP A 366 11.31 13.22 -2.29
C ASP A 366 10.55 14.24 -1.45
N SER A 367 10.38 15.46 -1.98
CA SER A 367 9.60 16.51 -1.32
C SER A 367 8.12 16.13 -1.19
N GLU A 368 7.52 15.55 -2.23
CA GLU A 368 6.13 15.08 -2.21
C GLU A 368 5.88 14.06 -1.09
N GLU A 369 6.76 13.05 -0.97
CA GLU A 369 6.63 12.01 0.07
C GLU A 369 6.79 12.57 1.49
N GLN A 370 7.67 13.56 1.67
CA GLN A 370 7.80 14.28 2.93
C GLN A 370 6.54 15.08 3.27
N LEU A 371 5.94 15.77 2.29
CA LEU A 371 4.70 16.52 2.49
C LEU A 371 3.54 15.59 2.84
N HIS A 372 3.42 14.44 2.18
CA HIS A 372 2.42 13.43 2.53
C HIS A 372 2.58 12.94 3.97
N THR A 373 3.82 12.69 4.40
CA THR A 373 4.11 12.29 5.80
C THR A 373 3.70 13.38 6.80
N LYS A 374 3.99 14.65 6.50
CA LYS A 374 3.56 15.79 7.33
C LYS A 374 2.04 15.91 7.36
N GLN A 375 1.37 15.71 6.24
CA GLN A 375 -0.09 15.74 6.13
C GLN A 375 -0.73 14.68 7.02
N GLU A 376 -0.23 13.44 7.01
CA GLU A 376 -0.77 12.36 7.85
C GLU A 376 -0.55 12.63 9.36
N LYS A 377 0.57 13.24 9.73
CA LYS A 377 0.80 13.69 11.11
C LYS A 377 -0.23 14.75 11.54
N ILE A 378 -0.44 15.78 10.72
CA ILE A 378 -1.42 16.84 11.01
C ILE A 378 -2.84 16.27 11.11
N LYS A 379 -3.22 15.35 10.21
CA LYS A 379 -4.53 14.67 10.29
C LYS A 379 -4.70 13.91 11.61
N SER A 380 -3.66 13.20 12.05
CA SER A 380 -3.68 12.47 13.32
C SER A 380 -3.86 13.41 14.51
N GLU A 381 -3.17 14.55 14.52
CA GLU A 381 -3.28 15.58 15.56
C GLU A 381 -4.67 16.24 15.56
N ILE A 382 -5.27 16.49 14.39
CA ILE A 382 -6.65 16.99 14.29
C ILE A 382 -7.64 16.01 14.93
N ILE A 383 -7.48 14.70 14.72
CA ILE A 383 -8.35 13.68 15.31
C ILE A 383 -8.23 13.70 16.84
N GLU A 384 -7.00 13.72 17.37
CA GLU A 384 -6.74 13.78 18.81
C GLU A 384 -7.34 15.05 19.44
N GLN A 385 -7.08 16.22 18.87
CA GLN A 385 -7.63 17.49 19.36
C GLN A 385 -9.16 17.53 19.28
N THR A 386 -9.75 16.90 18.26
CA THR A 386 -11.21 16.79 18.13
C THR A 386 -11.81 15.94 19.24
N HIS A 387 -11.13 14.87 19.65
CA HIS A 387 -11.53 14.01 20.76
C HIS A 387 -11.37 14.69 22.12
N GLU A 388 -10.26 15.39 22.36
CA GLU A 388 -10.11 16.14 23.62
C GLU A 388 -11.14 17.28 23.74
N ARG A 389 -11.41 17.99 22.65
CA ARG A 389 -12.47 18.99 22.60
C ARG A 389 -13.85 18.41 22.93
N SER A 390 -14.15 17.18 22.50
CA SER A 390 -15.46 16.57 22.80
C SER A 390 -15.60 16.22 24.28
N LYS A 391 -14.53 15.77 24.96
CA LYS A 391 -14.53 15.58 26.42
C LYS A 391 -14.77 16.88 27.15
N VAL A 392 -14.01 17.93 26.82
CA VAL A 392 -14.17 19.26 27.44
C VAL A 392 -15.58 19.80 27.21
N LYS A 393 -16.14 19.58 26.02
CA LYS A 393 -17.52 19.97 25.73
C LYS A 393 -18.52 19.23 26.62
N ALA A 394 -18.35 17.93 26.83
CA ALA A 394 -19.24 17.16 27.70
C ALA A 394 -19.18 17.65 29.16
N GLU A 395 -17.97 17.92 29.67
CA GLU A 395 -17.80 18.52 31.01
C GLU A 395 -18.45 19.90 31.11
N LEU A 396 -18.31 20.74 30.08
CA LEU A 396 -18.95 22.05 30.02
C LEU A 396 -20.49 21.92 30.05
N ASP A 397 -21.05 20.96 29.31
CA ASP A 397 -22.50 20.72 29.28
C ASP A 397 -23.02 20.28 30.66
N GLU A 398 -22.25 19.50 31.43
CA GLU A 398 -22.59 19.16 32.83
C GLU A 398 -22.51 20.39 33.75
N VAL A 399 -21.46 21.19 33.67
CA VAL A 399 -21.34 22.43 34.46
C VAL A 399 -22.47 23.41 34.15
N ILE A 400 -22.90 23.51 32.89
CA ILE A 400 -24.05 24.34 32.49
C ILE A 400 -25.34 23.84 33.15
N LYS A 401 -25.54 22.52 33.28
CA LYS A 401 -26.70 21.96 33.99
C LYS A 401 -26.66 22.28 35.48
N ASP A 402 -25.49 22.13 36.11
CA ASP A 402 -25.31 22.43 37.54
C ASP A 402 -25.54 23.92 37.84
N LEU A 403 -25.07 24.82 36.99
CA LEU A 403 -25.32 26.26 37.13
C LEU A 403 -26.82 26.57 37.10
N LYS A 404 -27.57 26.00 36.15
CA LYS A 404 -29.04 26.17 36.09
C LYS A 404 -29.73 25.68 37.37
N LEU A 405 -29.30 24.52 37.88
CA LEU A 405 -29.85 23.96 39.12
C LEU A 405 -29.58 24.89 40.33
N LEU A 406 -28.38 25.48 40.39
CA LEU A 406 -28.02 26.43 41.45
C LEU A 406 -28.82 27.73 41.35
N GLU A 407 -29.06 28.24 40.14
CA GLU A 407 -29.91 29.41 39.91
C GLU A 407 -31.36 29.17 40.37
N ASP A 408 -31.90 27.98 40.09
CA ASP A 408 -33.25 27.61 40.54
C ASP A 408 -33.33 27.50 42.08
N LYS A 409 -32.34 26.87 42.73
CA LYS A 409 -32.26 26.81 44.20
C LYS A 409 -32.11 28.19 44.83
N LYS A 410 -31.33 29.08 44.22
CA LYS A 410 -31.19 30.47 44.68
C LYS A 410 -32.54 31.19 44.64
N ARG A 411 -33.32 30.99 43.57
CA ARG A 411 -34.68 31.55 43.44
C ARG A 411 -35.60 31.04 44.55
N GLU A 412 -35.60 29.74 44.82
CA GLU A 412 -36.41 29.14 45.90
C GLU A 412 -36.07 29.73 47.28
N VAL A 413 -34.77 29.90 47.57
CA VAL A 413 -34.29 30.46 48.84
C VAL A 413 -34.69 31.93 48.98
N GLU A 414 -34.58 32.74 47.92
CA GLU A 414 -35.01 34.15 47.96
C GLU A 414 -36.53 34.28 48.16
N GLU A 415 -37.34 33.41 47.54
CA GLU A 415 -38.79 33.37 47.80
C GLU A 415 -39.10 32.99 49.25
N LYS A 416 -38.39 32.00 49.81
CA LYS A 416 -38.53 31.59 51.21
C LYS A 416 -38.15 32.73 52.16
N LYS A 417 -37.08 33.45 51.87
CA LYS A 417 -36.64 34.65 52.62
C LYS A 417 -37.71 35.75 52.59
N ALA A 418 -38.27 36.06 51.42
CA ALA A 418 -39.34 37.05 51.30
C ALA A 418 -40.58 36.68 52.13
N ARG A 419 -40.98 35.39 52.11
CA ARG A 419 -42.08 34.87 52.95
C ARG A 419 -41.80 35.06 54.45
N LEU A 420 -40.60 34.67 54.91
CA LEU A 420 -40.24 34.79 56.33
C LEU A 420 -40.17 36.25 56.81
N ILE A 421 -39.69 37.17 55.95
CA ILE A 421 -39.70 38.61 56.26
C ILE A 421 -41.15 39.11 56.46
N SER A 422 -42.09 38.71 55.60
CA SER A 422 -43.51 39.06 55.74
C SER A 422 -44.09 38.54 57.05
N MET A 423 -43.87 37.26 57.37
CA MET A 423 -44.34 36.66 58.62
C MET A 423 -43.75 37.36 59.85
N ASN A 424 -42.48 37.75 59.81
CA ASN A 424 -41.86 38.46 60.92
C ASN A 424 -42.49 39.84 61.12
N ASN A 425 -42.74 40.59 60.04
CA ASN A 425 -43.41 41.88 60.11
C ASN A 425 -44.85 41.77 60.67
N GLU A 426 -45.58 40.71 60.31
CA GLU A 426 -46.90 40.41 60.89
C GLU A 426 -46.81 40.14 62.40
N LYS A 427 -45.83 39.34 62.84
CA LYS A 427 -45.58 39.07 64.25
C LYS A 427 -45.15 40.32 65.01
N ASP A 428 -44.33 41.17 64.43
CA ASP A 428 -43.96 42.46 65.00
C ASP A 428 -45.19 43.36 65.19
N SER A 429 -46.13 43.35 64.23
CA SER A 429 -47.41 44.06 64.35
C SER A 429 -48.30 43.50 65.47
N GLU A 430 -48.41 42.17 65.61
CA GLU A 430 -49.13 41.53 66.71
C GLU A 430 -48.51 41.87 68.07
N ILE A 431 -47.18 41.79 68.18
CA ILE A 431 -46.43 42.16 69.39
C ILE A 431 -46.69 43.63 69.75
N ALA A 432 -46.69 44.54 68.76
CA ALA A 432 -46.98 45.95 68.99
C ALA A 432 -48.41 46.17 69.54
N LYS A 433 -49.41 45.49 68.98
CA LYS A 433 -50.80 45.55 69.48
C LYS A 433 -50.92 45.06 70.91
N LEU A 434 -50.31 43.92 71.23
CA LEU A 434 -50.31 43.37 72.60
C LEU A 434 -49.61 44.34 73.57
N LYS A 435 -48.48 44.92 73.20
CA LYS A 435 -47.78 45.94 74.00
C LYS A 435 -48.68 47.16 74.29
N SER A 436 -49.43 47.65 73.28
CA SER A 436 -50.38 48.74 73.51
C SER A 436 -51.51 48.36 74.47
N GLY A 437 -52.04 47.13 74.34
CA GLY A 437 -53.10 46.63 75.24
C GLY A 437 -52.64 46.51 76.69
N VAL A 438 -51.40 46.04 76.91
CA VAL A 438 -50.77 46.04 78.25
C VAL A 438 -50.66 47.47 78.80
N GLY A 439 -50.28 48.44 77.97
CA GLY A 439 -50.24 49.85 78.35
C GLY A 439 -51.60 50.38 78.81
N SER A 440 -52.67 50.05 78.07
CA SER A 440 -54.05 50.41 78.44
C SER A 440 -54.47 49.78 79.78
N LEU A 441 -54.24 48.48 79.96
CA LEU A 441 -54.55 47.77 81.21
C LEU A 441 -53.77 48.34 82.40
N PHE A 442 -52.52 48.73 82.20
CA PHE A 442 -51.70 49.34 83.25
C PHE A 442 -52.31 50.66 83.75
N GLU A 443 -52.79 51.52 82.84
CA GLU A 443 -53.49 52.75 83.22
C GLU A 443 -54.82 52.48 83.93
N GLU A 444 -55.57 51.44 83.55
CA GLU A 444 -56.76 50.99 84.28
C GLU A 444 -56.44 50.48 85.69
N ILE A 445 -55.44 49.62 85.84
CA ILE A 445 -54.99 49.12 87.15
C ILE A 445 -54.59 50.29 88.05
N LYS A 446 -53.86 51.27 87.50
CA LYS A 446 -53.46 52.48 88.23
C LYS A 446 -54.67 53.31 88.66
N LYS A 447 -55.69 53.42 87.81
CA LYS A 447 -56.97 54.06 88.16
C LYS A 447 -57.69 53.32 89.29
N VAL A 448 -57.87 52.00 89.17
CA VAL A 448 -58.52 51.16 90.19
C VAL A 448 -57.77 51.24 91.52
N ASN A 449 -56.44 51.16 91.52
CA ASN A 449 -55.64 51.32 92.73
C ASN A 449 -55.80 52.70 93.38
N LYS A 450 -56.01 53.76 92.59
CA LYS A 450 -56.29 55.10 93.12
C LYS A 450 -57.67 55.16 93.78
N GLU A 451 -58.69 54.59 93.14
CA GLU A 451 -60.05 54.47 93.71
C GLU A 451 -60.04 53.62 94.99
N PHE A 452 -59.38 52.47 94.97
CA PHE A 452 -59.20 51.60 96.13
C PHE A 452 -58.58 52.35 97.31
N LYS A 453 -57.49 53.10 97.09
CA LYS A 453 -56.87 53.94 98.14
C LYS A 453 -57.83 55.01 98.68
N GLY A 454 -58.66 55.59 97.81
CA GLY A 454 -59.68 56.58 98.22
C GLY A 454 -60.75 55.97 99.14
N VAL A 455 -61.26 54.79 98.80
CA VAL A 455 -62.25 54.07 99.62
C VAL A 455 -61.64 53.59 100.94
N ALA A 456 -60.45 52.98 100.90
CA ALA A 456 -59.75 52.48 102.09
C ALA A 456 -59.40 53.59 103.09
N GLY A 457 -59.14 54.81 102.61
CA GLY A 457 -58.86 55.98 103.45
C GLY A 457 -60.09 56.77 103.89
N SER A 458 -61.30 56.37 103.50
CA SER A 458 -62.53 57.11 103.83
C SER A 458 -63.00 56.82 105.27
N PRO A 459 -63.48 57.82 106.03
CA PRO A 459 -63.97 57.60 107.39
C PRO A 459 -65.28 56.80 107.40
N TRP A 460 -65.40 55.87 108.36
CA TRP A 460 -66.59 55.04 108.57
C TRP A 460 -67.82 55.90 108.87
N LYS A 461 -68.90 55.75 108.10
CA LYS A 461 -70.15 56.46 108.37
C LYS A 461 -70.83 55.88 109.61
N LYS A 462 -71.14 56.73 110.60
CA LYS A 462 -71.96 56.41 111.79
C LYS A 462 -73.44 56.45 111.47
#